data_AF-A0A0E2B1D1-F1
#
_entry.id   AF-A0A0E2B1D1-F1
#
_cell.length_a   1.000
_cell.length_b   1.000
_cell.length_c   1.000
_cell.angle_alpha   90.00
_cell.angle_beta   90.00
_cell.angle_gamma   90.00
#
_symmetry.space_group_name_H-M   'P 1'
#
loop_
_entity.id
_entity.type
_entity.pdbx_description
1 polymer ?
#
loop_
_entity_poly.entity_id
_entity_poly.type
_entity_poly.pdbx_seq_one_letter_code
_entity_poly.pdbx_strand_id
1 'polypeptide(L)'
;MDLEKVLIREINNDSRIFLYKEGDCWSAHDNSARHLCFLYSQFNAYDRIYQAYEIVLKCVMLSNAMIEKFIEHTLVSTVHEDEIEICIPKEKRAEFESWRSTSGV
;
A
#
# COMPACT_ATOMS: atom_id res chain seq x y z
N MET A 1 9.57 -7.56 -8.67
CA MET A 1 8.80 -6.30 -8.65
C MET A 1 9.48 -5.29 -9.56
N ASP A 2 8.70 -4.60 -10.39
CA ASP A 2 9.16 -3.49 -11.25
C ASP A 2 9.06 -2.17 -10.47
N LEU A 3 10.21 -1.59 -10.12
CA LEU A 3 10.27 -0.39 -9.27
C LEU A 3 9.82 0.88 -10.01
N GLU A 4 10.06 0.99 -11.30
CA GLU A 4 9.65 2.17 -12.08
C GLU A 4 8.12 2.26 -12.13
N LYS A 5 7.46 1.12 -12.34
CA LYS A 5 5.99 1.00 -12.26
C LYS A 5 5.45 1.39 -10.90
N VAL A 6 6.10 0.94 -9.82
CA VAL A 6 5.72 1.29 -8.44
C VAL A 6 5.78 2.81 -8.25
N LEU A 7 6.90 3.43 -8.63
CA LEU A 7 7.09 4.87 -8.50
C LEU A 7 6.03 5.66 -9.29
N ILE A 8 5.76 5.29 -10.54
CA ILE A 8 4.74 5.94 -11.38
C ILE A 8 3.36 5.88 -10.73
N ARG A 9 3.00 4.73 -10.15
CA ARG A 9 1.70 4.58 -9.46
C ARG A 9 1.60 5.43 -8.21
N GLU A 10 2.67 5.55 -7.43
CA GLU A 10 2.63 6.25 -6.14
C GLU A 10 2.64 7.79 -6.27
N ILE A 11 3.22 8.37 -7.34
CA ILE A 11 3.34 9.84 -7.53
C ILE A 11 2.02 10.59 -7.31
N ASN A 12 0.91 10.06 -7.81
CA ASN A 12 -0.44 10.65 -7.68
C ASN A 12 -1.43 9.65 -7.07
N ASN A 13 -0.95 8.72 -6.23
CA ASN A 13 -1.81 7.75 -5.59
C ASN A 13 -2.59 8.41 -4.45
N ASP A 14 -3.80 8.87 -4.78
CA ASP A 14 -4.59 9.67 -3.86
C ASP A 14 -5.44 8.87 -2.87
N SER A 15 -5.79 7.63 -3.23
CA SER A 15 -6.86 6.88 -2.55
C SER A 15 -6.87 5.39 -2.87
N ARG A 16 -5.77 4.86 -3.40
CA ARG A 16 -5.61 3.43 -3.64
C ARG A 16 -4.50 2.87 -2.76
N ILE A 17 -4.58 1.57 -2.54
CA ILE A 17 -3.49 0.80 -1.95
C ILE A 17 -3.11 -0.24 -2.99
N PHE A 18 -1.87 -0.17 -3.45
CA PHE A 18 -1.27 -1.15 -4.34
C PHE A 18 -0.38 -2.08 -3.53
N LEU A 19 -0.56 -3.38 -3.72
CA LEU A 19 0.28 -4.42 -3.16
C LEU A 19 0.98 -5.16 -4.29
N TYR A 20 2.28 -5.40 -4.14
CA TYR A 20 3.11 -6.10 -5.11
C TYR A 20 3.69 -7.36 -4.49
N LYS A 21 3.60 -8.47 -5.20
CA LYS A 21 4.14 -9.74 -4.75
C LYS A 21 5.66 -9.75 -4.82
N GLU A 22 6.28 -10.22 -3.75
CA GLU A 22 7.72 -10.36 -3.59
C GLU A 22 8.03 -11.69 -2.91
N GLY A 23 8.22 -12.73 -3.72
CA GLY A 23 8.36 -14.10 -3.21
C GLY A 23 7.07 -14.55 -2.52
N ASP A 24 7.17 -14.91 -1.24
CA ASP A 24 6.05 -15.38 -0.41
C ASP A 24 5.35 -14.27 0.39
N CYS A 25 5.71 -13.02 0.09
CA CYS A 25 5.17 -11.83 0.75
C CYS A 25 4.59 -10.84 -0.26
N TRP A 26 3.87 -9.87 0.28
CA TRP A 26 3.30 -8.74 -0.44
C TRP A 26 3.82 -7.45 0.17
N SER A 27 4.02 -6.43 -0.66
CA SER A 27 4.56 -5.15 -0.23
C SER A 27 3.69 -3.99 -0.71
N ALA A 28 3.45 -3.04 0.18
CA ALA A 28 2.94 -1.70 -0.15
C ALA A 28 4.11 -0.71 -0.08
N HIS A 29 4.12 0.29 -0.96
CA HIS A 29 5.17 1.32 -0.99
C HIS A 29 4.58 2.72 -0.88
N ASP A 30 5.34 3.63 -0.27
CA ASP A 30 5.08 5.06 -0.14
C ASP A 30 3.63 5.40 0.29
N ASN A 31 2.81 6.02 -0.57
CA ASN A 31 1.44 6.39 -0.22
C ASN A 31 0.59 5.17 0.09
N SER A 32 0.68 4.10 -0.71
CA SER A 32 0.03 2.82 -0.40
C SER A 32 0.41 2.30 1.00
N ALA A 33 1.69 2.41 1.38
CA ALA A 33 2.15 1.98 2.71
C ALA A 33 1.55 2.85 3.84
N ARG A 34 1.49 4.18 3.65
CA ARG A 34 0.88 5.09 4.63
C ARG A 34 -0.62 4.89 4.75
N HIS A 35 -1.32 4.73 3.63
CA HIS A 35 -2.76 4.45 3.58
C HIS A 35 -3.10 3.15 4.32
N LEU A 36 -2.27 2.12 4.15
CA LEU A 36 -2.44 0.85 4.84
C LEU A 36 -2.25 1.00 6.35
N CYS A 37 -1.26 1.79 6.80
CA CYS A 37 -1.06 2.09 8.23
C CYS A 37 -2.22 2.92 8.81
N PHE A 38 -2.83 3.82 8.03
CA PHE A 38 -4.03 4.55 8.44
C PHE A 38 -5.21 3.61 8.69
N LEU A 39 -5.47 2.68 7.75
CA LEU A 39 -6.59 1.75 7.86
C LEU A 39 -6.38 0.71 8.98
N TYR A 40 -5.13 0.31 9.20
CA TYR A 40 -4.77 -0.80 10.04
C TYR A 40 -3.58 -0.43 10.93
N SER A 41 -3.90 0.07 12.12
CA SER A 41 -2.93 0.59 13.08
C SER A 41 -1.93 -0.44 13.61
N GLN A 42 -2.16 -1.73 13.39
CA GLN A 42 -1.18 -2.78 13.70
C GLN A 42 0.03 -2.76 12.76
N PHE A 43 -0.07 -2.09 11.61
CA PHE A 43 1.03 -1.97 10.67
C PHE A 43 1.86 -0.72 10.92
N ASN A 44 3.16 -0.87 10.67
CA ASN A 44 4.11 0.21 10.72
C ASN A 44 4.95 0.19 9.45
N ALA A 45 5.00 1.32 8.76
CA ALA A 45 5.86 1.48 7.61
C ALA A 45 7.32 1.66 8.06
N TYR A 46 8.24 1.01 7.36
CA TYR A 46 9.68 1.15 7.57
C TYR A 46 10.37 1.64 6.31
N ASP A 47 11.60 2.13 6.43
CA ASP A 47 12.39 2.58 5.29
C ASP A 47 13.02 1.40 4.56
N ARG A 48 12.76 1.31 3.26
CA ARG A 48 13.37 0.33 2.36
C ARG A 48 14.26 1.04 1.35
N ILE A 49 15.52 0.60 1.31
CA ILE A 49 16.56 1.20 0.47
C ILE A 49 16.67 0.39 -0.82
N TYR A 50 16.52 1.06 -1.97
CA TYR A 50 16.76 0.48 -3.29
C TYR A 50 18.08 1.04 -3.84
N GLN A 51 19.18 0.37 -3.50
CA GLN A 51 20.54 0.86 -3.79
C GLN A 51 20.79 1.13 -5.28
N ALA A 52 20.27 0.29 -6.18
CA ALA A 52 20.45 0.44 -7.62
C ALA A 52 19.84 1.74 -8.19
N TYR A 53 18.89 2.34 -7.47
CA TYR A 53 18.18 3.56 -7.86
C TYR A 53 18.49 4.74 -6.92
N GLU A 54 19.31 4.51 -5.88
CA GLU A 54 19.65 5.50 -4.85
C GLU A 54 18.42 6.15 -4.18
N ILE A 55 17.33 5.38 -4.03
CA ILE A 55 16.10 5.86 -3.39
C ILE A 55 15.76 5.12 -2.11
N VAL A 56 14.99 5.78 -1.24
CA VAL A 56 14.40 5.22 -0.04
C VAL A 56 12.89 5.38 -0.12
N LEU A 57 12.16 4.28 0.03
CA LEU A 57 10.70 4.28 0.05
C LEU A 57 10.19 3.80 1.41
N LYS A 58 9.06 4.35 1.86
CA LYS A 58 8.31 3.75 2.97
C LYS A 58 7.69 2.43 2.49
N CYS A 59 7.77 1.38 3.30
CA CYS A 59 7.30 0.06 2.93
C CYS A 59 6.55 -0.62 4.09
N VAL A 60 5.48 -1.34 3.76
CA VAL A 60 4.83 -2.31 4.65
C VAL A 60 4.84 -3.67 3.98
N MET A 61 5.24 -4.70 4.72
CA MET A 61 5.27 -6.09 4.25
C MET A 61 4.13 -6.89 4.89
N LEU A 62 3.45 -7.68 4.08
CA LEU A 62 2.36 -8.57 4.50
C LEU A 62 2.68 -9.99 4.06
N SER A 63 2.44 -10.96 4.95
CA SER A 63 2.51 -12.38 4.56
C SER A 63 1.25 -12.79 3.79
N ASN A 64 1.32 -13.89 3.02
CA ASN A 64 0.13 -14.44 2.34
C ASN A 64 -1.05 -14.67 3.31
N ALA A 65 -0.79 -15.18 4.52
CA ALA A 65 -1.82 -15.38 5.54
C ALA A 65 -2.47 -14.08 6.04
N MET A 66 -1.73 -12.97 6.05
CA MET A 66 -2.31 -11.66 6.33
C MET A 66 -3.23 -11.25 5.17
N ILE A 67 -2.73 -11.35 3.94
CA ILE A 67 -3.47 -10.98 2.73
C ILE A 67 -4.77 -11.74 2.59
N GLU A 68 -4.79 -13.05 2.82
CA GLU A 68 -6.03 -13.85 2.80
C GLU A 68 -7.10 -13.26 3.73
N LYS A 69 -6.71 -12.90 4.97
CA LYS A 69 -7.61 -12.23 5.92
C LYS A 69 -8.00 -10.81 5.49
N PHE A 70 -7.11 -10.08 4.80
CA PHE A 70 -7.43 -8.75 4.27
C PHE A 70 -8.46 -8.84 3.15
N ILE A 71 -8.28 -9.75 2.20
CA ILE A 71 -9.16 -9.90 1.03
C ILE A 71 -10.58 -10.27 1.47
N GLU A 72 -10.73 -11.14 2.47
CA GLU A 72 -12.04 -11.55 3.00
C GLU A 72 -12.86 -10.39 3.58
N HIS A 73 -12.19 -9.35 4.09
CA HIS A 73 -12.82 -8.25 4.82
C HIS A 73 -12.69 -6.88 4.12
N THR A 74 -12.13 -6.81 2.91
CA THR A 74 -11.84 -5.56 2.21
C THR A 74 -12.44 -5.54 0.81
N LEU A 75 -12.82 -4.35 0.33
CA LEU A 75 -13.25 -4.12 -1.06
C LEU A 75 -12.05 -4.17 -2.02
N VAL A 76 -11.56 -5.39 -2.28
CA VAL A 76 -10.54 -5.63 -3.30
C VAL A 76 -11.14 -5.31 -4.67
N SER A 77 -10.46 -4.45 -5.42
CA SER A 77 -10.97 -3.93 -6.69
C SER A 77 -10.42 -4.70 -7.88
N THR A 78 -9.15 -5.10 -7.79
CA THR A 78 -8.47 -5.86 -8.84
C THR A 78 -7.45 -6.80 -8.20
N VAL A 79 -7.44 -8.06 -8.63
CA VAL A 79 -6.39 -9.04 -8.29
C VAL A 79 -5.77 -9.54 -9.58
N HIS A 80 -4.46 -9.35 -9.71
CA HIS A 80 -3.60 -9.99 -10.68
C HIS A 80 -2.65 -10.96 -9.96
N GLU A 81 -1.94 -11.80 -10.72
CA GLU A 81 -1.08 -12.85 -10.16
C GLU A 81 -0.02 -12.31 -9.18
N ASP A 82 0.51 -11.12 -9.48
CA ASP A 82 1.57 -10.47 -8.71
C ASP A 82 1.18 -9.10 -8.15
N GLU A 83 -0.07 -8.66 -8.32
CA GLU A 83 -0.51 -7.32 -7.92
C GLU A 83 -1.94 -7.32 -7.37
N ILE A 84 -2.17 -6.55 -6.31
CA ILE A 84 -3.51 -6.33 -5.76
C ILE A 84 -3.76 -4.83 -5.68
N GLU A 85 -4.93 -4.39 -6.13
CA GLU A 85 -5.43 -3.03 -5.92
C GLU A 85 -6.61 -3.05 -4.94
N ILE A 86 -6.49 -2.24 -3.90
CA ILE A 86 -7.47 -2.08 -2.84
C ILE A 86 -8.01 -0.64 -2.85
N CYS A 87 -9.33 -0.51 -2.80
CA CYS A 87 -10.00 0.77 -2.54
C CYS A 87 -10.00 1.09 -1.05
N ILE A 88 -9.81 2.36 -0.70
CA ILE A 88 -10.23 2.84 0.62
C ILE A 88 -11.74 2.60 0.79
N PRO A 89 -12.19 1.94 1.87
CA PRO A 89 -13.61 1.70 2.11
C PRO A 89 -14.42 3.00 2.16
N LYS A 90 -15.64 3.00 1.61
CA LYS A 90 -16.45 4.22 1.46
C LYS A 90 -16.76 4.87 2.80
N GLU A 91 -17.02 4.04 3.82
CA GLU A 91 -17.30 4.41 5.20
C GLU A 91 -16.12 5.12 5.89
N LYS A 92 -14.88 4.89 5.42
CA LYS A 92 -13.67 5.51 5.95
C LYS A 92 -13.17 6.70 5.14
N ARG A 93 -13.82 7.01 4.01
CA ARG A 93 -13.33 7.97 3.03
C ARG A 93 -13.21 9.40 3.59
N ALA A 94 -14.20 9.87 4.35
CA ALA A 94 -14.15 11.21 4.93
C ALA A 94 -13.03 11.35 5.99
N GLU A 95 -12.86 10.34 6.82
CA GLU A 95 -11.77 10.26 7.81
C GLU A 95 -10.41 10.23 7.10
N PHE A 96 -10.29 9.43 6.04
CA PHE A 96 -9.10 9.32 5.22
C PHE A 96 -8.72 10.64 4.53
N GLU A 97 -9.67 11.32 3.89
CA GLU A 97 -9.42 12.61 3.21
C GLU A 97 -8.99 13.70 4.22
N SER A 98 -9.56 13.71 5.42
CA SER A 98 -9.17 14.62 6.51
C SER A 98 -7.77 14.31 7.06
N TRP A 99 -7.49 13.02 7.33
CA TRP A 99 -6.17 12.56 7.75
C TRP A 99 -5.09 12.90 6.72
N ARG A 100 -5.38 12.66 5.44
CA ARG A 100 -4.47 12.91 4.34
C ARG A 100 -4.09 14.39 4.23
N SER A 101 -5.09 15.27 4.27
CA SER A 101 -4.91 16.73 4.22
C SER A 101 -4.04 17.28 5.36
N THR A 102 -4.00 16.60 6.52
CA THR A 102 -3.24 17.03 7.70
C THR A 102 -1.87 16.34 7.80
N SER A 103 -1.69 15.19 7.16
CA SER A 103 -0.47 14.37 7.25
C SER A 103 0.59 14.72 6.19
N GLY A 104 0.27 15.62 5.25
CA GLY A 104 1.18 16.00 4.16
C GLY A 104 1.41 14.87 3.14
N VAL A 105 0.40 14.01 2.97
CA VAL A 105 0.33 12.87 2.03
C VAL A 105 -0.65 13.20 0.91
#